data_AF-T5KKZ2-F1
#
_entry.id   AF-T5KKZ2-F1
#
_cell.length_a   1.000
_cell.length_b   1.000
_cell.length_c   1.000
_cell.angle_alpha   90.00
_cell.angle_beta   90.00
_cell.angle_gamma   90.00
#
_symmetry.space_group_name_H-M   'P 1'
#
loop_
_entity.id
_entity.type
_entity.pdbx_description
1 polymer ?
#
loop_
_entity_poly.entity_id
_entity_poly.type
_entity_poly.pdbx_seq_one_letter_code
_entity_poly.pdbx_strand_id
1 'polypeptide(L)'
;MRRLLPFAALAAATALVLSACAAPGSDGEGGELVWSIEGANLSAGHMDPQVSQLDVSGMVQRAVLDSLVFQEADGTFSPWLAKSWEVSPDSTEYTFVLRDDVTFTDGEKFDAAAVKANFDRIVDPETASAQAASMLGADFYEGTEVVDDYTVTVTFTQPYAPFLQAASTPQLGFYSPAVLAKSADKLKAGGPDVTVGT
;
A
#
# COMPACT_ATOMS: atom_id res chain seq x y z
N MET A 1 -0.69 6.18 -76.55
CA MET A 1 -0.40 5.08 -75.61
C MET A 1 1.08 5.09 -75.23
N ARG A 2 1.45 5.69 -74.09
CA ARG A 2 2.82 5.65 -73.56
C ARG A 2 2.79 5.60 -72.03
N ARG A 3 3.06 4.38 -71.56
CA ARG A 3 3.27 3.81 -70.21
C ARG A 3 3.61 4.83 -69.11
N LEU A 4 2.60 5.20 -68.29
CA LEU A 4 2.78 5.88 -67.00
C LEU A 4 2.66 4.93 -65.80
N LEU A 5 2.59 3.60 -66.03
CA LEU A 5 2.41 2.62 -64.95
C LEU A 5 3.61 2.33 -64.02
N PRO A 6 4.91 2.65 -64.29
CA PRO A 6 5.97 2.17 -63.41
C PRO A 6 6.20 3.04 -62.17
N PHE A 7 5.71 4.29 -62.14
CA PHE A 7 5.94 5.22 -61.03
C PHE A 7 4.95 5.08 -59.87
N ALA A 8 3.72 4.62 -60.14
CA ALA A 8 2.71 4.43 -59.09
C ALA A 8 3.02 3.22 -58.19
N ALA A 9 3.65 2.17 -58.73
CA ALA A 9 3.99 0.97 -57.98
C ALA A 9 5.14 1.19 -56.98
N LEU A 10 6.08 2.10 -57.28
CA LEU A 10 7.22 2.39 -56.41
C LEU A 10 6.84 3.26 -55.20
N ALA A 11 5.85 4.16 -55.36
CA ALA A 11 5.32 4.98 -54.28
C ALA A 11 4.43 4.19 -53.31
N ALA A 12 3.66 3.20 -53.81
CA ALA A 12 2.85 2.33 -52.96
C ALA A 12 3.70 1.36 -52.13
N ALA A 13 4.81 0.86 -52.69
CA ALA A 13 5.76 0.00 -51.96
C ALA A 13 6.52 0.75 -50.85
N THR A 14 6.79 2.05 -51.02
CA THR A 14 7.45 2.85 -49.97
C THR A 14 6.49 3.25 -48.85
N ALA A 15 5.20 3.48 -49.13
CA ALA A 15 4.20 3.76 -48.09
C ALA A 15 3.90 2.55 -47.18
N LEU A 16 3.98 1.32 -47.72
CA LEU A 16 3.79 0.08 -46.94
C LEU A 16 4.97 -0.25 -46.03
N VAL A 17 6.20 0.17 -46.39
CA VAL A 17 7.40 -0.04 -45.55
C VAL A 17 7.44 0.94 -44.37
N LEU A 18 6.87 2.15 -44.51
CA LEU A 18 6.82 3.13 -43.40
C LEU A 18 5.77 2.80 -42.32
N SER A 19 4.74 2.02 -42.61
CA SER A 19 3.74 1.62 -41.59
C SER A 19 4.22 0.48 -40.69
N ALA A 20 5.33 -0.20 -41.02
CA ALA A 20 5.87 -1.31 -40.24
C ALA A 20 6.72 -0.86 -39.03
N CYS A 21 7.09 0.41 -38.94
CA CYS A 21 7.84 0.96 -37.80
C CYS A 21 6.95 1.66 -36.76
N ALA A 22 5.63 1.65 -36.95
CA ALA A 22 4.65 2.21 -36.01
C ALA A 22 3.98 1.11 -35.14
N ALA A 23 4.68 0.01 -34.90
CA ALA A 23 4.32 -0.84 -33.77
C ALA A 23 4.60 -0.03 -32.49
N PRO A 24 3.62 0.18 -31.59
CA PRO A 24 3.96 0.56 -30.24
C PRO A 24 4.79 -0.61 -29.70
N GLY A 25 6.09 -0.38 -29.53
CA GLY A 25 6.94 -1.32 -28.80
C GLY A 25 6.46 -1.35 -27.36
N SER A 26 5.50 -2.23 -27.08
CA SER A 26 5.16 -2.63 -25.72
C SER A 26 6.07 -3.80 -25.35
N ASP A 27 7.36 -3.53 -25.29
CA ASP A 27 8.37 -4.40 -24.67
C ASP A 27 9.35 -3.46 -23.97
N GLY A 28 8.84 -2.72 -22.99
CA GLY A 28 9.71 -2.12 -22.00
C GLY A 28 10.22 -3.25 -21.11
N GLU A 29 11.45 -3.72 -21.36
CA GLU A 29 12.24 -4.36 -20.31
C GLU A 29 12.13 -3.48 -19.05
N GLY A 30 11.86 -4.10 -17.89
CA GLY A 30 11.63 -3.38 -16.64
C GLY A 30 12.65 -2.26 -16.43
N GLY A 31 12.16 -1.07 -16.10
CA GLY A 31 13.00 0.12 -15.93
C GLY A 31 13.51 0.25 -14.49
N GLU A 32 14.77 0.69 -14.34
CA GLU A 32 15.29 1.13 -13.05
C GLU A 32 14.86 2.59 -12.79
N LEU A 33 14.19 2.83 -11.67
CA LEU A 33 13.88 4.17 -11.19
C LEU A 33 14.82 4.55 -10.05
N VAL A 34 15.63 5.58 -10.26
CA VAL A 34 16.49 6.16 -9.22
C VAL A 34 15.93 7.51 -8.80
N TRP A 35 15.74 7.70 -7.50
CA TRP A 35 15.21 8.92 -6.90
C TRP A 35 15.97 9.25 -5.62
N SER A 36 16.16 10.54 -5.35
CA SER A 36 16.95 11.01 -4.22
C SER A 36 16.09 11.17 -2.97
N ILE A 37 16.57 10.62 -1.85
CA ILE A 37 15.94 10.72 -0.53
C ILE A 37 16.99 11.03 0.54
N GLU A 38 16.56 11.48 1.73
CA GLU A 38 17.43 11.62 2.89
C GLU A 38 17.70 10.25 3.55
N GLY A 39 18.59 9.46 2.96
CA GLY A 39 18.82 8.06 3.36
C GLY A 39 19.52 7.88 4.72
N ALA A 40 20.20 8.90 5.25
CA ALA A 40 20.93 8.80 6.52
C ALA A 40 20.01 8.40 7.68
N ASN A 41 18.79 8.95 7.70
CA ASN A 41 17.78 8.62 8.69
C ASN A 41 17.37 7.14 8.62
N LEU A 42 17.15 6.60 7.42
CA LEU A 42 16.76 5.19 7.25
C LEU A 42 17.85 4.25 7.75
N SER A 43 19.11 4.54 7.41
CA SER A 43 20.26 3.78 7.89
C SER A 43 20.46 3.85 9.41
N ALA A 44 19.85 4.83 10.08
CA ALA A 44 19.88 5.01 11.53
C ALA A 44 18.71 4.33 12.27
N GLY A 45 17.97 3.43 11.61
CA GLY A 45 16.93 2.63 12.27
C GLY A 45 15.52 3.20 12.13
N HIS A 46 15.24 3.90 11.03
CA HIS A 46 13.93 4.50 10.74
C HIS A 46 13.19 3.79 9.62
N MET A 47 13.35 2.47 9.47
CA MET A 47 12.66 1.71 8.42
C MET A 47 11.26 1.23 8.80
N ASP A 48 10.86 1.31 10.06
CA ASP A 48 9.50 0.97 10.47
C ASP A 48 8.60 2.22 10.46
N PRO A 49 7.62 2.37 9.53
CA PRO A 49 6.75 3.53 9.50
C PRO A 49 5.68 3.49 10.60
N GLN A 50 5.45 2.34 11.26
CA GLN A 50 4.57 2.29 12.43
C GLN A 50 5.20 2.98 13.64
N VAL A 51 6.54 3.08 13.70
CA VAL A 51 7.27 3.72 14.82
C VAL A 51 7.96 5.02 14.44
N SER A 52 8.49 5.11 13.23
CA SER A 52 9.25 6.26 12.76
C SER A 52 8.34 7.47 12.51
N GLN A 53 8.77 8.63 13.01
CA GLN A 53 8.07 9.91 12.80
C GLN A 53 8.55 10.66 11.55
N LEU A 54 9.39 10.02 10.73
CA LEU A 54 10.02 10.65 9.58
C LEU A 54 9.29 10.27 8.30
N ASP A 55 8.87 11.28 7.52
CA ASP A 55 8.13 11.10 6.27
C ASP A 55 8.85 10.17 5.29
N VAL A 56 10.19 10.25 5.23
CA VAL A 56 11.03 9.40 4.37
C VAL A 56 10.83 7.90 4.64
N SER A 57 10.48 7.52 5.87
CA SER A 57 10.18 6.13 6.23
C SER A 57 8.92 5.66 5.50
N GLY A 58 7.84 6.45 5.58
CA GLY A 58 6.59 6.17 4.88
C GLY A 58 6.76 6.22 3.36
N MET A 59 7.57 7.16 2.84
CA MET A 59 7.85 7.28 1.41
C MET A 59 8.51 6.02 0.84
N VAL A 60 9.52 5.48 1.53
CA VAL A 60 10.20 4.24 1.09
C VAL A 60 9.31 3.03 1.32
N GLN A 61 8.64 2.96 2.47
CA GLN A 61 7.86 1.79 2.85
C GLN A 61 6.54 1.68 2.08
N ARG A 62 6.04 2.75 1.45
CA ARG A 62 4.89 2.66 0.54
C ARG A 62 5.11 1.69 -0.63
N ALA A 63 6.36 1.43 -1.02
CA ALA A 63 6.67 0.45 -2.05
C ALA A 63 6.51 -1.01 -1.59
N VAL A 64 6.35 -1.24 -0.28
CA VAL A 64 6.28 -2.57 0.33
C VAL A 64 5.01 -2.77 1.15
N LEU A 65 4.47 -1.72 1.76
CA LEU A 65 3.30 -1.77 2.62
C LEU A 65 2.09 -1.11 1.94
N ASP A 66 1.04 -1.91 1.77
CA ASP A 66 -0.26 -1.41 1.34
C ASP A 66 -1.13 -0.97 2.51
N SER A 67 -2.20 -0.26 2.18
CA SER A 67 -3.17 0.35 3.11
C SER A 67 -4.56 -0.23 2.91
N LEU A 68 -5.48 -0.06 3.87
CA LEU A 68 -6.87 -0.54 3.71
C LEU A 68 -7.58 0.18 2.56
N VAL A 69 -7.37 1.50 2.46
CA VAL A 69 -8.01 2.35 1.46
C VAL A 69 -6.98 3.25 0.78
N PHE A 70 -7.30 3.75 -0.40
CA PHE A 70 -6.54 4.79 -1.08
C PHE A 70 -7.25 6.13 -0.91
N GLN A 71 -6.51 7.18 -0.58
CA GLN A 71 -7.04 8.54 -0.58
C GLN A 71 -6.76 9.20 -1.93
N GLU A 72 -7.82 9.55 -2.64
CA GLU A 72 -7.77 10.22 -3.94
C GLU A 72 -7.36 11.70 -3.79
N ALA A 73 -6.94 12.31 -4.89
CA ALA A 73 -6.52 13.71 -4.92
C ALA A 73 -7.63 14.71 -4.53
N ASP A 74 -8.90 14.32 -4.69
CA ASP A 74 -10.06 15.11 -4.27
C ASP A 74 -10.47 14.88 -2.80
N GLY A 75 -9.72 14.04 -2.08
CA GLY A 75 -9.95 13.68 -0.69
C GLY A 75 -10.95 12.54 -0.47
N THR A 76 -11.54 11.98 -1.54
CA THR A 76 -12.37 10.78 -1.45
C THR A 76 -11.53 9.53 -1.22
N PHE A 77 -12.19 8.42 -0.85
CA PHE A 77 -11.52 7.15 -0.58
C PHE A 77 -11.97 6.09 -1.58
N SER A 78 -11.02 5.31 -2.09
CA SER A 78 -11.24 4.19 -3.00
C SER A 78 -10.65 2.88 -2.44
N PRO A 79 -11.11 1.71 -2.91
CA PRO A 79 -10.60 0.41 -2.48
C PRO A 79 -9.09 0.24 -2.68
N TRP A 80 -8.43 -0.40 -1.70
CA TRP A 80 -7.05 -0.89 -1.82
C TRP A 80 -6.97 -2.34 -1.33
N LEU A 81 -6.59 -2.58 -0.08
CA LEU A 81 -6.67 -3.92 0.54
C LEU A 81 -8.08 -4.27 1.02
N ALA A 82 -8.87 -3.26 1.39
CA ALA A 82 -10.31 -3.40 1.57
C ALA A 82 -11.03 -3.16 0.23
N LYS A 83 -11.91 -4.09 -0.17
CA LYS A 83 -12.75 -3.93 -1.36
C LYS A 83 -13.97 -3.03 -1.12
N SER A 84 -14.41 -2.93 0.13
CA SER A 84 -15.49 -2.04 0.58
C SER A 84 -15.42 -1.83 2.08
N TRP A 85 -16.07 -0.78 2.57
CA TRP A 85 -16.26 -0.54 4.00
C TRP A 85 -17.59 0.14 4.28
N GLU A 86 -18.05 -0.02 5.52
CA GLU A 86 -19.21 0.68 6.07
C GLU A 86 -18.78 1.45 7.31
N VAL A 87 -19.32 2.67 7.46
CA VAL A 87 -19.11 3.52 8.64
C VAL A 87 -20.44 3.63 9.37
N SER A 88 -20.44 3.39 10.69
CA SER A 88 -21.65 3.51 11.49
C SER A 88 -22.19 4.95 11.47
N PRO A 89 -23.50 5.18 11.67
CA PRO A 89 -24.09 6.52 11.64
C PRO A 89 -23.49 7.51 12.65
N ASP A 90 -22.93 7.02 13.74
CA ASP A 90 -22.23 7.78 14.78
C ASP A 90 -20.70 7.82 14.59
N SER A 91 -20.16 7.21 13.53
CA SER A 91 -18.73 7.20 13.18
C SER A 91 -17.82 6.61 14.26
N THR A 92 -18.34 5.64 15.01
CA THR A 92 -17.65 4.88 16.06
C THR A 92 -17.20 3.51 15.58
N GLU A 93 -17.82 2.95 14.53
CA GLU A 93 -17.46 1.64 13.97
C GLU A 93 -17.18 1.75 12.47
N TYR A 94 -16.11 1.07 12.05
CA TYR A 94 -15.69 0.95 10.66
C TYR A 94 -15.52 -0.53 10.33
N THR A 95 -16.42 -1.07 9.50
CA THR A 95 -16.37 -2.47 9.07
C THR A 95 -15.79 -2.54 7.68
N PHE A 96 -14.68 -3.26 7.49
CA PHE A 96 -14.04 -3.47 6.20
C PHE A 96 -14.28 -4.89 5.71
N VAL A 97 -14.59 -5.01 4.42
CA VAL A 97 -14.51 -6.29 3.71
C VAL A 97 -13.20 -6.29 2.93
N LEU A 98 -12.34 -7.25 3.24
CA LEU A 98 -10.99 -7.38 2.72
C LEU A 98 -10.98 -8.14 1.38
N ARG A 99 -9.89 -7.94 0.64
CA ARG A 99 -9.52 -8.78 -0.49
C ARG A 99 -9.05 -10.15 -0.01
N ASP A 100 -9.45 -11.20 -0.71
CA ASP A 100 -9.10 -12.60 -0.44
C ASP A 100 -8.01 -13.15 -1.38
N ASP A 101 -7.60 -12.33 -2.36
CA ASP A 101 -6.60 -12.66 -3.37
C ASP A 101 -5.19 -12.15 -3.03
N VAL A 102 -5.00 -11.51 -1.86
CA VAL A 102 -3.73 -10.90 -1.45
C VAL A 102 -2.93 -11.84 -0.53
N THR A 103 -1.62 -11.84 -0.73
CA THR A 103 -0.64 -12.56 0.11
C THR A 103 0.51 -11.64 0.42
N PHE A 104 1.02 -11.72 1.64
CA PHE A 104 2.31 -11.15 1.98
C PHE A 104 3.43 -11.77 1.15
N THR A 105 4.57 -11.07 1.04
CA THR A 105 5.73 -11.55 0.26
C THR A 105 6.39 -12.80 0.84
N ASP A 106 6.07 -13.18 2.08
CA ASP A 106 6.44 -14.46 2.69
C ASP A 106 5.46 -15.61 2.41
N GLY A 107 4.36 -15.33 1.70
CA GLY A 107 3.31 -16.26 1.32
C GLY A 107 2.15 -16.39 2.30
N GLU A 108 2.19 -15.73 3.47
CA GLU A 108 1.02 -15.67 4.36
C GLU A 108 -0.13 -14.90 3.69
N LYS A 109 -1.36 -15.24 4.04
CA LYS A 109 -2.54 -14.53 3.51
C LYS A 109 -2.70 -13.20 4.23
N PHE A 110 -3.14 -12.17 3.49
CA PHE A 110 -3.67 -10.97 4.10
C PHE A 110 -5.13 -11.22 4.51
N ASP A 111 -5.40 -11.22 5.81
CA ASP A 111 -6.69 -11.52 6.42
C ASP A 111 -7.01 -10.56 7.57
N ALA A 112 -8.19 -10.70 8.17
CA ALA A 112 -8.64 -9.87 9.29
C ALA A 112 -7.74 -10.01 10.54
N ALA A 113 -7.12 -11.17 10.75
CA ALA A 113 -6.17 -11.37 11.84
C ALA A 113 -4.88 -10.57 11.64
N ALA A 114 -4.40 -10.43 10.39
CA ALA A 114 -3.27 -9.57 10.08
C ALA A 114 -3.57 -8.09 10.34
N VAL A 115 -4.79 -7.63 10.00
CA VAL A 115 -5.24 -6.26 10.32
C VAL A 115 -5.20 -6.03 11.82
N LYS A 116 -5.84 -6.92 12.58
CA LYS A 116 -5.85 -6.87 14.04
C LYS A 116 -4.45 -6.85 14.64
N ALA A 117 -3.56 -7.74 14.21
CA ALA A 117 -2.20 -7.85 14.75
C ALA A 117 -1.39 -6.55 14.56
N ASN A 118 -1.54 -5.88 13.41
CA ASN A 118 -0.86 -4.62 13.14
C ASN A 118 -1.43 -3.47 13.97
N PHE A 119 -2.76 -3.35 14.08
CA PHE A 119 -3.36 -2.28 14.88
C PHE A 119 -3.11 -2.48 16.38
N ASP A 120 -3.16 -3.72 16.87
CA ASP A 120 -2.79 -4.06 18.25
C ASP A 120 -1.32 -3.70 18.54
N ARG A 121 -0.40 -3.99 17.60
CA ARG A 121 1.00 -3.54 17.69
C ARG A 121 1.12 -2.03 17.75
N ILE A 122 0.38 -1.29 16.92
CA ILE A 122 0.44 0.17 16.87
C ILE A 122 0.03 0.80 18.21
N VAL A 123 -1.00 0.27 18.88
CA VAL A 123 -1.47 0.80 20.17
C VAL A 123 -0.72 0.27 21.38
N ASP A 124 0.09 -0.79 21.21
CA ASP A 124 0.92 -1.32 22.30
C ASP A 124 1.98 -0.28 22.73
N PRO A 125 1.97 0.17 24.00
CA PRO A 125 2.96 1.11 24.53
C PRO A 125 4.41 0.66 24.35
N GLU A 126 4.69 -0.64 24.36
CA GLU A 126 6.03 -1.20 24.20
C GLU A 126 6.57 -1.02 22.77
N THR A 127 5.69 -0.88 21.77
CA THR A 127 6.09 -0.61 20.38
C THR A 127 6.64 0.81 20.22
N ALA A 128 6.23 1.74 21.10
CA ALA A 128 6.60 3.17 21.08
C ALA A 128 6.18 3.92 19.79
N SER A 129 5.02 3.56 19.24
CA SER A 129 4.45 4.06 17.97
C SER A 129 3.72 5.40 18.09
N ALA A 130 4.27 6.39 18.79
CA ALA A 130 3.53 7.61 19.21
C ALA A 130 2.74 8.30 18.07
N GLN A 131 3.33 8.43 16.87
CA GLN A 131 2.65 9.05 15.73
C GLN A 131 1.56 8.14 15.15
N ALA A 132 1.88 6.88 14.82
CA ALA A 132 0.91 5.95 14.24
C ALA A 132 -0.25 5.65 15.21
N ALA A 133 0.03 5.56 16.52
CA ALA A 133 -0.98 5.41 17.56
C ALA A 133 -1.93 6.61 17.61
N SER A 134 -1.40 7.84 17.51
CA SER A 134 -2.21 9.06 17.42
C SER A 134 -3.07 9.09 16.15
N MET A 135 -2.52 8.66 15.01
CA MET A 135 -3.23 8.55 13.73
C MET A 135 -4.32 7.46 13.74
N LEU A 136 -4.07 6.35 14.43
CA LEU A 136 -5.07 5.31 14.65
C LEU A 136 -6.16 5.78 15.64
N GLY A 137 -5.91 6.81 16.43
CA GLY A 137 -6.83 7.31 17.45
C GLY A 137 -6.76 6.51 18.74
N ALA A 138 -5.57 6.14 19.19
CA ALA A 138 -5.33 5.27 20.36
C ALA A 138 -6.07 5.70 21.64
N ASP A 139 -6.29 7.00 21.86
CA ASP A 139 -7.06 7.50 23.02
C ASP A 139 -8.54 7.08 23.00
N PHE A 140 -9.06 6.75 21.80
CA PHE A 140 -10.46 6.40 21.58
C PHE A 140 -10.63 4.98 21.03
N TYR A 141 -9.56 4.37 20.52
CA TYR A 141 -9.55 3.03 19.94
C TYR A 141 -9.93 1.99 20.99
N GLU A 142 -11.08 1.35 20.79
CA GLU A 142 -11.59 0.29 21.66
C GLU A 142 -11.02 -1.07 21.24
N GLY A 143 -10.87 -1.28 19.94
CA GLY A 143 -10.25 -2.50 19.42
C GLY A 143 -10.54 -2.77 17.95
N THR A 144 -9.91 -3.83 17.47
CA THR A 144 -10.21 -4.47 16.19
C THR A 144 -10.78 -5.86 16.45
N GLU A 145 -12.00 -6.08 15.96
CA GLU A 145 -12.72 -7.35 15.99
C GLU A 145 -12.58 -8.07 14.65
N VAL A 146 -12.20 -9.35 14.71
CA VAL A 146 -12.21 -10.25 13.55
C VAL A 146 -13.60 -10.89 13.47
N VAL A 147 -14.41 -10.42 12.52
CA VAL A 147 -15.78 -10.94 12.31
C VAL A 147 -15.73 -12.28 11.58
N ASP A 148 -14.91 -12.35 10.53
CA ASP A 148 -14.52 -13.55 9.81
C ASP A 148 -13.15 -13.34 9.15
N ASP A 149 -12.66 -14.34 8.40
CA ASP A 149 -11.32 -14.31 7.77
C ASP A 149 -11.08 -13.04 6.93
N TYR A 150 -12.11 -12.47 6.30
CA TYR A 150 -11.99 -11.31 5.41
C TYR A 150 -12.92 -10.15 5.79
N THR A 151 -13.43 -10.14 7.02
CA THR A 151 -14.26 -9.05 7.55
C THR A 151 -13.74 -8.63 8.92
N VAL A 152 -13.44 -7.34 9.05
CA VAL A 152 -12.84 -6.76 10.26
C VAL A 152 -13.57 -5.48 10.65
N THR A 153 -13.86 -5.33 11.94
CA THR A 153 -14.50 -4.12 12.49
C THR A 153 -13.53 -3.41 13.42
N VAL A 154 -13.33 -2.11 13.20
CA VAL A 154 -12.56 -1.23 14.09
C VAL A 154 -13.52 -0.34 14.85
N THR A 155 -13.42 -0.36 16.18
CA THR A 155 -14.35 0.31 17.08
C THR A 155 -13.65 1.41 17.88
N PHE A 156 -14.34 2.51 18.08
CA PHE A 156 -13.93 3.67 18.84
C PHE A 156 -14.98 4.02 19.91
N THR A 157 -14.52 4.43 21.08
CA THR A 157 -15.35 4.88 22.20
C THR A 157 -16.08 6.21 21.94
N GLN A 158 -15.69 6.93 20.88
CA GLN A 158 -16.34 8.15 20.41
C GLN A 158 -16.12 8.34 18.90
N PRO A 159 -16.86 9.25 18.24
CA PRO A 159 -16.73 9.45 16.80
C PRO A 159 -15.29 9.81 16.40
N TYR A 160 -14.70 9.06 15.47
CA TYR A 160 -13.33 9.30 14.99
C TYR A 160 -13.28 9.40 13.46
N ALA A 161 -13.66 10.57 12.94
CA ALA A 161 -13.71 10.85 11.50
C ALA A 161 -12.37 10.74 10.74
N PRO A 162 -11.19 11.03 11.32
CA PRO A 162 -9.91 10.94 10.61
C PRO A 162 -9.48 9.51 10.23
N PHE A 163 -10.16 8.48 10.72
CA PHE A 163 -9.67 7.11 10.63
C PHE A 163 -9.41 6.62 9.19
N LEU A 164 -10.32 6.88 8.23
CA LEU A 164 -10.10 6.47 6.84
C LEU A 164 -8.87 7.13 6.22
N GLN A 165 -8.59 8.39 6.59
CA GLN A 165 -7.36 9.06 6.17
C GLN A 165 -6.14 8.38 6.79
N ALA A 166 -6.16 8.06 8.08
CA ALA A 166 -5.05 7.36 8.72
C ALA A 166 -4.82 5.97 8.08
N ALA A 167 -5.89 5.23 7.85
CA ALA A 167 -5.88 3.90 7.23
C ALA A 167 -5.48 3.91 5.74
N SER A 168 -5.29 5.10 5.14
CA SER A 168 -4.74 5.26 3.78
C SER A 168 -3.24 5.51 3.76
N THR A 169 -2.56 5.49 4.90
CA THR A 169 -1.14 5.83 5.05
C THR A 169 -0.27 4.60 5.32
N PRO A 170 1.04 4.61 4.99
CA PRO A 170 1.94 3.51 5.31
C PRO A 170 2.19 3.37 6.82
N GLN A 171 1.92 4.39 7.62
CA GLN A 171 2.01 4.34 9.09
C GLN A 171 1.03 3.34 9.69
N LEU A 172 -0.11 3.09 9.02
CA LEU A 172 -1.07 2.03 9.35
C LEU A 172 -1.01 0.88 8.34
N GLY A 173 0.08 0.79 7.56
CA GLY A 173 0.32 -0.30 6.62
C GLY A 173 0.59 -1.61 7.34
N PHE A 174 0.46 -2.71 6.60
CA PHE A 174 0.43 -4.06 7.18
C PHE A 174 1.73 -4.82 6.98
N TYR A 175 2.30 -5.27 8.08
CA TYR A 175 3.31 -6.33 8.09
C TYR A 175 2.67 -7.70 8.23
N SER A 176 3.33 -8.72 7.68
CA SER A 176 2.98 -10.13 7.91
C SER A 176 2.95 -10.46 9.42
N PRO A 177 1.94 -11.21 9.91
CA PRO A 177 1.90 -11.72 11.28
C PRO A 177 3.16 -12.50 11.69
N ALA A 178 3.75 -13.30 10.79
CA ALA A 178 4.97 -14.04 11.08
C ALA A 178 6.16 -13.11 11.37
N VAL A 179 6.29 -11.99 10.65
CA VAL A 179 7.33 -10.99 10.92
C VAL A 179 7.09 -10.31 12.25
N LEU A 180 5.85 -9.90 12.54
CA LEU A 180 5.52 -9.27 13.81
C LEU A 180 5.83 -10.20 15.00
N ALA A 181 5.59 -11.50 14.85
CA ALA A 181 5.88 -12.48 15.90
C ALA A 181 7.37 -12.79 16.08
N LYS A 182 8.18 -12.78 15.01
CA LYS A 182 9.55 -13.30 15.04
C LYS A 182 10.63 -12.23 15.00
N SER A 183 10.34 -11.05 14.48
CA SER A 183 11.37 -10.04 14.11
C SER A 183 10.86 -8.60 14.18
N ALA A 184 9.81 -8.36 14.96
CA ALA A 184 9.25 -7.04 15.25
C ALA A 184 10.28 -6.00 15.70
N ASP A 185 11.30 -6.42 16.46
CA ASP A 185 12.40 -5.60 16.97
C ASP A 185 13.35 -5.13 15.85
N LYS A 186 13.39 -5.85 14.73
CA LYS A 186 14.28 -5.58 13.59
C LYS A 186 13.66 -4.68 12.52
N LEU A 187 12.35 -4.45 12.56
CA LEU A 187 11.64 -3.61 11.57
C LEU A 187 12.27 -2.22 11.41
N LYS A 188 12.80 -1.66 12.51
CA LYS A 188 13.53 -0.38 12.52
C LYS A 188 14.77 -0.40 11.64
N ALA A 189 15.50 -1.52 11.60
CA ALA A 189 16.67 -1.69 10.74
C ALA A 189 16.29 -1.95 9.27
N GLY A 190 15.11 -2.53 9.03
CA GLY A 190 14.65 -2.94 7.70
C GLY A 190 15.43 -4.11 7.12
N GLY A 191 15.10 -4.47 5.88
CA GLY A 191 15.77 -5.52 5.10
C GLY A 191 14.78 -6.50 4.48
N PRO A 192 15.20 -7.27 3.44
CA PRO A 192 14.28 -8.08 2.64
C PRO A 192 13.57 -9.18 3.44
N ASP A 193 14.22 -9.72 4.48
CA ASP A 193 13.64 -10.79 5.31
C ASP A 193 12.82 -10.26 6.51
N VAL A 194 12.74 -8.94 6.66
CA VAL A 194 12.15 -8.26 7.82
C VAL A 194 11.03 -7.32 7.39
N THR A 195 11.16 -6.64 6.26
CA THR A 195 10.13 -5.78 5.68
C THR A 195 9.23 -6.61 4.76
N VAL A 196 8.31 -7.35 5.39
CA VAL A 196 7.36 -8.22 4.67
C VAL A 196 5.98 -7.56 4.69
N GLY A 197 5.63 -6.92 3.59
CA GLY A 197 4.28 -6.42 3.31
C GLY A 197 3.56 -7.26 2.26
N THR A 198 2.41 -6.76 1.79
CA THR A 198 1.50 -7.42 0.83
C THR A 198 1.93 -7.31 -0.62
#